data_AF-A0A1S1MQD1-F1
#
_entry.id   AF-A0A1S1MQD1-F1
#
_cell.length_a   1.000
_cell.length_b   1.000
_cell.length_c   1.000
_cell.angle_alpha   90.00
_cell.angle_beta   90.00
_cell.angle_gamma   90.00
#
_symmetry.space_group_name_H-M   'P 1'
#
loop_
_entity.id
_entity.type
_entity.pdbx_description
1 polymer ?
#
loop_
_entity_poly.entity_id
_entity_poly.type
_entity_poly.pdbx_seq_one_letter_code
_entity_poly.pdbx_strand_id
1 'polypeptide(L)'
;MANFKSLFGCLFACYLIPALWGNAQAQDTFVDAKIAQQYLWTHLVQEYDKETLDIEKSEQAIDRISAHLDSTQLSELETIQYRATRALSLYGVNLKRLLSNISVDITQAELAIKDIDFVLHSGSYNVNKHLAYTGGHTALHLLKYPDLAYKYWQQCAEDGHSGCMNIMAGNSFTGAHGLSVNIQESIKWHKKVYNTGTEYTCAGIYSANALAKVTALFPQINTSVTPYEWYQRRDTLQEALSESYKDVESCVYPADLALSHVLLSKESAATRLNYIEQALKLAEVEQDAELLKQVLLDIKHNKLSSNTLDTLSRIEDISVQCELAFSALISAKYAQNHQLALALENLVTSIDTSKCMVEHAFIRNLQSEGRWQTL
;
A
#
# COMPACT_ATOMS: atom_id res chain seq x y z
N MET A 1 -4.45 -12.15 94.81
CA MET A 1 -5.42 -13.24 94.55
C MET A 1 -5.06 -13.82 93.19
N ALA A 2 -4.11 -14.76 93.16
CA ALA A 2 -4.36 -16.21 93.07
C ALA A 2 -4.93 -16.59 91.69
N ASN A 3 -4.06 -16.96 90.74
CA ASN A 3 -3.71 -18.35 90.36
C ASN A 3 -4.81 -18.99 89.49
N PHE A 4 -4.54 -19.62 88.32
CA PHE A 4 -3.62 -20.74 88.16
C PHE A 4 -3.44 -21.16 86.67
N LYS A 5 -2.23 -21.69 86.35
CA LYS A 5 -1.81 -22.70 85.31
C LYS A 5 -1.77 -22.24 83.83
N SER A 6 -0.65 -22.17 83.09
CA SER A 6 0.53 -23.06 82.85
C SER A 6 0.15 -24.40 82.19
N LEU A 7 0.80 -24.98 81.17
CA LEU A 7 2.24 -25.10 80.84
C LEU A 7 2.41 -25.95 79.54
N PHE A 8 3.61 -25.92 78.92
CA PHE A 8 4.19 -26.78 77.83
C PHE A 8 3.82 -26.44 76.36
N GLY A 9 4.71 -26.41 75.36
CA GLY A 9 6.15 -26.74 75.24
C GLY A 9 6.47 -27.14 73.77
N CYS A 10 7.75 -27.02 73.36
CA CYS A 10 8.39 -27.44 72.07
C CYS A 10 8.20 -26.48 70.86
N LEU A 11 9.20 -25.77 70.29
CA LEU A 11 10.55 -26.09 69.77
C LEU A 11 10.55 -27.07 68.58
N PHE A 12 11.16 -26.61 67.46
CA PHE A 12 11.48 -27.28 66.18
C PHE A 12 10.41 -27.33 65.07
N ALA A 13 10.54 -26.43 64.07
CA ALA A 13 10.67 -26.76 62.63
C ALA A 13 10.59 -25.48 61.77
N CYS A 14 11.68 -24.71 61.71
CA CYS A 14 11.95 -23.81 60.59
C CYS A 14 12.74 -24.61 59.56
N TYR A 15 12.09 -25.19 58.56
CA TYR A 15 12.66 -25.52 57.24
C TYR A 15 11.52 -25.93 56.30
N LEU A 16 11.53 -25.35 55.09
CA LEU A 16 10.70 -25.68 53.90
C LEU A 16 9.24 -25.20 54.05
N ILE A 17 8.78 -24.16 53.36
CA ILE A 17 8.45 -24.14 51.92
C ILE A 17 8.59 -22.70 51.37
N PRO A 18 9.44 -22.47 50.34
CA PRO A 18 9.24 -21.36 49.41
C PRO A 18 8.98 -21.91 48.01
N ALA A 19 7.73 -22.20 47.63
CA ALA A 19 7.42 -22.64 46.26
C ALA A 19 5.94 -22.59 45.82
N LEU A 20 5.09 -21.70 46.36
CA LEU A 20 3.68 -21.65 45.90
C LEU A 20 3.17 -20.26 45.49
N TRP A 21 3.97 -19.20 45.63
CA TRP A 21 3.58 -17.85 45.21
C TRP A 21 4.02 -17.49 43.78
N GLY A 22 4.96 -18.23 43.19
CA GLY A 22 5.42 -18.00 41.81
C GLY A 22 4.41 -18.44 40.73
N ASN A 23 3.57 -19.44 41.03
CA ASN A 23 2.66 -20.01 40.02
C ASN A 23 1.40 -19.16 39.78
N ALA A 24 0.92 -18.42 40.79
CA ALA A 24 -0.27 -17.59 40.63
C ALA A 24 -0.01 -16.36 39.74
N GLN A 25 1.15 -15.70 39.92
CA GLN A 25 1.54 -14.54 39.14
C GLN A 25 1.89 -14.91 37.69
N ALA A 26 2.58 -16.03 37.46
CA ALA A 26 2.88 -16.51 36.11
C ALA A 26 1.61 -16.90 35.32
N GLN A 27 0.62 -17.52 35.99
CA GLN A 27 -0.62 -17.92 35.34
C GLN A 27 -1.50 -16.72 34.95
N ASP A 28 -1.47 -15.64 35.73
CA ASP A 28 -2.14 -14.36 35.42
C ASP A 28 -1.54 -13.70 34.16
N THR A 29 -0.21 -13.66 34.07
CA THR A 29 0.48 -13.04 32.91
C THR A 29 0.22 -13.74 31.57
N PHE A 30 0.03 -15.07 31.56
CA PHE A 30 -0.29 -15.81 30.33
C PHE A 30 -1.70 -15.51 29.82
N VAL A 31 -2.69 -15.46 30.73
CA VAL A 31 -4.07 -15.14 30.37
C VAL A 31 -4.15 -13.71 29.82
N ASP A 32 -3.48 -12.77 30.49
CA ASP A 32 -3.41 -11.38 30.05
C ASP A 32 -2.77 -11.22 28.67
N ALA A 33 -1.68 -11.95 28.39
CA ALA A 33 -1.00 -11.92 27.10
C ALA A 33 -1.89 -12.44 25.97
N LYS A 34 -2.67 -13.51 26.21
CA LYS A 34 -3.62 -14.04 25.23
C LYS A 34 -4.76 -13.07 24.94
N ILE A 35 -5.31 -12.43 25.96
CA ILE A 35 -6.35 -11.40 25.79
C ILE A 35 -5.79 -10.22 24.98
N ALA A 36 -4.58 -9.78 25.31
CA ALA A 36 -3.89 -8.72 24.59
C ALA A 36 -3.64 -9.10 23.11
N GLN A 37 -3.16 -10.32 22.86
CA GLN A 37 -2.95 -10.83 21.50
C GLN A 37 -4.24 -10.86 20.70
N GLN A 38 -5.33 -11.36 21.29
CA GLN A 38 -6.63 -11.39 20.61
C GLN A 38 -7.13 -9.98 20.28
N TYR A 39 -7.00 -9.04 21.21
CA TYR A 39 -7.36 -7.64 20.98
C TYR A 39 -6.56 -7.06 19.79
N LEU A 40 -5.23 -7.20 19.81
CA LEU A 40 -4.37 -6.70 18.74
C LEU A 40 -4.66 -7.39 17.40
N TRP A 41 -4.90 -8.70 17.41
CA TRP A 41 -5.23 -9.45 16.19
C TRP A 41 -6.52 -8.93 15.56
N THR A 42 -7.57 -8.73 16.34
CA THR A 42 -8.84 -8.20 15.86
C THR A 42 -8.69 -6.78 15.33
N HIS A 43 -8.11 -5.86 16.11
CA HIS A 43 -8.15 -4.43 15.81
C HIS A 43 -7.00 -3.87 14.96
N LEU A 44 -5.90 -4.62 14.79
CA LEU A 44 -4.73 -4.15 14.05
C LEU A 44 -4.29 -5.10 12.94
N VAL A 45 -4.57 -6.40 13.06
CA VAL A 45 -4.14 -7.40 12.07
C VAL A 45 -5.25 -7.76 11.09
N GLN A 46 -6.47 -7.99 11.58
CA GLN A 46 -7.62 -8.34 10.73
C GLN A 46 -8.40 -7.12 10.25
N GLU A 47 -8.75 -6.23 11.17
CA GLU A 47 -9.62 -5.08 10.91
C GLU A 47 -8.88 -3.79 11.25
N TYR A 48 -7.85 -3.47 10.48
CA TYR A 48 -7.17 -2.17 10.63
C TYR A 48 -8.10 -1.05 10.18
N ASP A 49 -8.77 -0.42 11.14
CA ASP A 49 -9.51 0.82 10.94
C ASP A 49 -8.72 1.99 11.52
N LYS A 50 -8.12 2.78 10.61
CA LYS A 50 -7.34 3.94 10.99
C LYS A 50 -8.15 4.97 11.76
N GLU A 51 -9.47 5.07 11.59
CA GLU A 51 -10.25 6.13 12.24
C GLU A 51 -10.60 5.78 13.69
N THR A 52 -10.82 4.49 13.98
CA THR A 52 -11.26 4.02 15.30
C THR A 52 -10.15 3.42 16.16
N LEU A 53 -8.93 3.27 15.62
CA LEU A 53 -7.80 2.70 16.37
C LEU A 53 -7.43 3.55 17.60
N ASP A 54 -7.51 2.92 18.77
CA ASP A 54 -7.06 3.45 20.05
C ASP A 54 -5.57 3.11 20.25
N ILE A 55 -4.72 4.13 20.11
CA ILE A 55 -3.26 4.02 20.26
C ILE A 55 -2.89 3.58 21.68
N GLU A 56 -3.43 4.23 22.71
CA GLU A 56 -3.05 3.97 24.10
C GLU A 56 -3.39 2.53 24.50
N LYS A 57 -4.61 2.09 24.17
CA LYS A 57 -5.05 0.72 24.47
C LYS A 57 -4.25 -0.33 23.72
N SER A 58 -3.84 -0.02 22.49
CA SER A 58 -2.99 -0.89 21.68
C SER A 58 -1.57 -0.99 22.25
N GLU A 59 -1.00 0.11 22.73
CA GLU A 59 0.30 0.10 23.42
C GLU A 59 0.26 -0.70 24.72
N GLN A 60 -0.78 -0.54 25.53
CA GLN A 60 -0.97 -1.35 26.74
C GLN A 60 -1.05 -2.85 26.43
N ALA A 61 -1.69 -3.24 25.32
CA ALA A 61 -1.74 -4.63 24.88
C ALA A 61 -0.37 -5.13 24.36
N ILE A 62 0.35 -4.30 23.61
CA ILE A 62 1.72 -4.59 23.14
C ILE A 62 2.68 -4.79 24.32
N ASP A 63 2.56 -3.97 25.37
CA ASP A 63 3.38 -4.08 26.58
C ASP A 63 3.13 -5.41 27.31
N ARG A 64 1.88 -5.86 27.40
CA ARG A 64 1.53 -7.17 27.99
C ARG A 64 2.14 -8.34 27.22
N ILE A 65 2.09 -8.29 25.88
CA ILE A 65 2.76 -9.30 25.04
C ILE A 65 4.27 -9.26 25.23
N SER A 66 4.85 -8.06 25.30
CA SER A 66 6.30 -7.90 25.49
C SER A 66 6.75 -8.45 26.83
N ALA A 67 6.05 -8.12 27.91
CA ALA A 67 6.33 -8.68 29.23
C ALA A 67 6.24 -10.20 29.23
N HIS A 68 5.25 -10.78 28.54
CA HIS A 68 5.09 -12.24 28.45
C HIS A 68 6.20 -12.93 27.67
N LEU A 69 6.65 -12.32 26.56
CA LEU A 69 7.81 -12.76 25.78
C LEU A 69 9.11 -12.75 26.60
N ASP A 70 9.26 -11.80 27.52
CA ASP A 70 10.47 -11.65 28.34
C ASP A 70 10.47 -12.54 29.60
N SER A 71 9.29 -12.83 30.16
CA SER A 71 9.17 -13.48 31.47
C SER A 71 9.00 -15.00 31.45
N THR A 72 8.71 -15.58 30.28
CA THR A 72 8.20 -16.97 30.19
C THR A 72 9.00 -17.80 29.19
N GLN A 73 9.24 -19.07 29.53
CA GLN A 73 9.75 -20.03 28.57
C GLN A 73 8.61 -20.49 27.66
N LEU A 74 8.49 -19.86 26.50
CA LEU A 74 7.48 -20.17 25.48
C LEU A 74 7.98 -21.30 24.55
N SER A 75 7.04 -22.02 23.95
CA SER A 75 7.38 -22.84 22.79
C SER A 75 7.83 -21.97 21.62
N GLU A 76 8.55 -22.58 20.66
CA GLU A 76 8.98 -21.90 19.44
C GLU A 76 7.79 -21.32 18.67
N LEU A 77 6.72 -22.09 18.51
CA LEU A 77 5.51 -21.66 17.81
C LEU A 77 4.82 -20.48 18.51
N GLU A 78 4.69 -20.51 19.84
CA GLU A 78 4.12 -19.39 20.61
C GLU A 78 4.98 -18.14 20.48
N THR A 79 6.31 -18.29 20.55
CA THR A 79 7.25 -17.17 20.37
C THR A 79 7.07 -16.52 19.00
N ILE A 80 6.97 -17.33 17.94
CA ILE A 80 6.73 -16.86 16.57
C ILE A 80 5.40 -16.11 16.48
N GLN A 81 4.32 -16.67 17.04
CA GLN A 81 3.00 -16.04 16.99
C GLN A 81 2.96 -14.70 17.72
N TYR A 82 3.49 -14.63 18.95
CA TYR A 82 3.49 -13.39 19.71
C TYR A 82 4.37 -12.30 19.06
N ARG A 83 5.54 -12.66 18.54
CA ARG A 83 6.40 -11.71 17.81
C ARG A 83 5.76 -11.24 16.51
N ALA A 84 5.11 -12.13 15.75
CA ALA A 84 4.37 -11.74 14.56
C ALA A 84 3.23 -10.76 14.87
N THR A 85 2.41 -11.04 15.90
CA THR A 85 1.36 -10.12 16.34
C THR A 85 1.96 -8.78 16.77
N ARG A 86 3.00 -8.79 17.62
CA ARG A 86 3.63 -7.57 18.12
C ARG A 86 4.19 -6.72 16.97
N ALA A 87 4.90 -7.33 16.01
CA ALA A 87 5.43 -6.63 14.85
C ALA A 87 4.35 -5.91 14.03
N LEU A 88 3.28 -6.62 13.66
CA LEU A 88 2.18 -6.07 12.87
C LEU A 88 1.47 -4.94 13.63
N SER A 89 1.28 -5.10 14.94
CA SER A 89 0.66 -4.09 15.78
C SER A 89 1.52 -2.83 15.97
N LEU A 90 2.82 -2.99 16.19
CA LEU A 90 3.77 -1.87 16.27
C LEU A 90 3.79 -1.06 14.98
N TYR A 91 3.75 -1.73 13.81
CA TYR A 91 3.58 -1.07 12.52
C TYR A 91 2.26 -0.28 12.46
N GLY A 92 1.12 -0.91 12.76
CA GLY A 92 -0.18 -0.25 12.67
C GLY A 92 -0.33 0.95 13.60
N VAL A 93 0.14 0.86 14.84
CA VAL A 93 0.17 1.99 15.79
C VAL A 93 1.01 3.15 15.24
N ASN A 94 2.22 2.87 14.73
CA ASN A 94 3.09 3.91 14.21
C ASN A 94 2.61 4.48 12.86
N LEU A 95 1.92 3.68 12.04
CA LEU A 95 1.24 4.16 10.85
C LEU A 95 0.12 5.14 11.22
N LYS A 96 -0.72 4.82 12.22
CA LYS A 96 -1.74 5.75 12.71
C LYS A 96 -1.14 7.05 13.25
N ARG A 97 -0.02 6.98 13.97
CA ARG A 97 0.72 8.19 14.38
C ARG A 97 1.11 9.04 13.19
N LEU A 98 1.79 8.44 12.21
CA LEU A 98 2.23 9.11 10.99
C LEU A 98 1.06 9.79 10.26
N LEU A 99 -0.06 9.08 10.06
CA LEU A 99 -1.25 9.60 9.39
C LEU A 99 -1.96 10.71 10.19
N SER A 100 -1.79 10.72 11.51
CA SER A 100 -2.36 11.73 12.41
C SER A 100 -1.39 12.89 12.69
N ASN A 101 -0.29 13.00 11.92
CA ASN A 101 0.80 13.97 12.16
C ASN A 101 1.39 13.92 13.58
N ILE A 102 1.36 12.75 14.21
CA ILE A 102 2.03 12.45 15.48
C ILE A 102 3.40 11.85 15.16
N SER A 103 4.43 12.17 15.94
CA SER A 103 5.76 11.61 15.77
C SER A 103 5.74 10.09 15.88
N VAL A 104 6.36 9.41 14.91
CA VAL A 104 6.60 7.96 14.95
C VAL A 104 7.53 7.62 16.12
N ASP A 105 7.22 6.55 16.84
CA ASP A 105 8.14 5.96 17.81
C ASP A 105 9.12 5.06 17.06
N ILE A 106 10.34 5.56 16.89
CA ILE A 106 11.41 4.88 16.17
C ILE A 106 11.84 3.58 16.89
N THR A 107 11.81 3.56 18.22
CA THR A 107 12.20 2.36 19.00
C THR A 107 11.21 1.22 18.75
N GLN A 108 9.93 1.56 18.73
CA GLN A 108 8.86 0.61 18.37
C GLN A 108 8.99 0.12 16.92
N ALA A 109 9.26 1.01 15.98
CA ALA A 109 9.44 0.62 14.58
C ALA A 109 10.67 -0.29 14.39
N GLU A 110 11.78 -0.03 15.07
CA GLU A 110 12.95 -0.92 15.06
C GLU A 110 12.68 -2.26 15.74
N LEU A 111 11.88 -2.28 16.82
CA LEU A 111 11.45 -3.52 17.45
C LEU A 111 10.58 -4.35 16.51
N ALA A 112 9.69 -3.70 15.74
CA ALA A 112 8.88 -4.37 14.72
C ALA A 112 9.77 -5.06 13.67
N ILE A 113 10.81 -4.37 13.17
CA ILE A 113 11.79 -4.96 12.24
C ILE A 113 12.49 -6.18 12.84
N LYS A 114 12.95 -6.10 14.10
CA LYS A 114 13.59 -7.22 14.79
C LYS A 114 12.68 -8.45 14.91
N ASP A 115 11.40 -8.22 15.21
CA ASP A 115 10.41 -9.30 15.31
C ASP A 115 10.06 -9.88 13.93
N ILE A 116 9.95 -9.04 12.89
CA ILE A 116 9.75 -9.49 11.50
C ILE A 116 10.91 -10.38 11.07
N ASP A 117 12.16 -9.92 11.29
CA ASP A 117 13.34 -10.71 10.96
C ASP A 117 13.33 -12.04 11.70
N PHE A 118 13.08 -12.05 13.00
CA PHE A 118 12.99 -13.29 13.78
C PHE A 118 11.97 -14.27 13.16
N VAL A 119 10.76 -13.79 12.87
CA VAL A 119 9.69 -14.64 12.34
C VAL A 119 10.02 -15.16 10.95
N LEU A 120 10.55 -14.31 10.05
CA LEU A 120 10.92 -14.73 8.70
C LEU A 120 12.05 -15.79 8.70
N HIS A 121 13.01 -15.69 9.62
CA HIS A 121 14.09 -16.67 9.74
C HIS A 121 13.64 -18.02 10.34
N SER A 122 12.52 -18.05 11.08
CA SER A 122 12.02 -19.29 11.71
C SER A 122 11.49 -20.34 10.71
N GLY A 123 11.36 -20.00 9.43
CA GLY A 123 10.85 -20.92 8.40
C GLY A 123 9.36 -21.27 8.53
N SER A 124 8.65 -20.69 9.50
CA SER A 124 7.19 -20.81 9.67
C SER A 124 6.43 -19.93 8.65
N TYR A 125 6.74 -20.16 7.38
CA TYR A 125 6.39 -19.31 6.23
C TYR A 125 4.87 -19.10 6.05
N ASN A 126 4.06 -20.06 6.52
CA ASN A 126 2.61 -19.99 6.45
C ASN A 126 1.99 -18.95 7.39
N VAL A 127 2.75 -18.36 8.33
CA VAL A 127 2.19 -17.49 9.36
C VAL A 127 1.95 -16.05 8.89
N ASN A 128 2.64 -15.52 7.87
CA ASN A 128 2.15 -14.34 7.14
C ASN A 128 3.05 -13.91 5.98
N LYS A 129 2.63 -14.14 4.73
CA LYS A 129 3.23 -13.47 3.55
C LYS A 129 3.19 -11.93 3.70
N HIS A 130 2.32 -11.41 4.57
CA HIS A 130 2.18 -10.00 4.88
C HIS A 130 3.29 -9.43 5.78
N LEU A 131 4.07 -10.26 6.48
CA LEU A 131 5.11 -9.77 7.40
C LEU A 131 6.26 -9.09 6.63
N ALA A 132 6.74 -9.70 5.55
CA ALA A 132 7.75 -9.07 4.71
C ALA A 132 7.18 -7.81 4.03
N TYR A 133 5.93 -7.83 3.56
CA TYR A 133 5.25 -6.62 3.07
C TYR A 133 5.25 -5.49 4.12
N THR A 134 4.89 -5.83 5.37
CA THR A 134 4.89 -4.90 6.51
C THR A 134 6.29 -4.41 6.87
N GLY A 135 7.30 -5.29 6.81
CA GLY A 135 8.70 -4.95 7.02
C GLY A 135 9.18 -3.92 6.02
N GLY A 136 8.78 -4.07 4.76
CA GLY A 136 9.06 -3.09 3.71
C GLY A 136 8.44 -1.72 4.00
N HIS A 137 7.15 -1.67 4.37
CA HIS A 137 6.49 -0.41 4.73
C HIS A 137 7.03 0.22 6.01
N THR A 138 7.38 -0.59 7.02
CA THR A 138 8.02 -0.13 8.25
C THR A 138 9.36 0.51 7.94
N ALA A 139 10.22 -0.19 7.18
CA ALA A 139 11.52 0.31 6.79
C ALA A 139 11.40 1.60 5.97
N LEU A 140 10.53 1.66 4.95
CA LEU A 140 10.44 2.86 4.11
C LEU A 140 9.75 4.03 4.82
N HIS A 141 8.56 3.82 5.37
CA HIS A 141 7.70 4.94 5.81
C HIS A 141 7.98 5.37 7.24
N LEU A 142 8.32 4.44 8.13
CA LEU A 142 8.56 4.73 9.55
C LEU A 142 10.03 5.01 9.84
N LEU A 143 10.94 4.23 9.25
CA LEU A 143 12.39 4.34 9.52
C LEU A 143 13.19 5.10 8.45
N LYS A 144 12.62 5.30 7.25
CA LYS A 144 13.28 5.92 6.10
C LYS A 144 14.51 5.14 5.61
N TYR A 145 14.43 3.81 5.62
CA TYR A 145 15.45 2.87 5.15
C TYR A 145 15.04 2.20 3.82
N PRO A 146 15.21 2.88 2.67
CA PRO A 146 14.74 2.38 1.37
C PRO A 146 15.41 1.07 0.94
N ASP A 147 16.71 0.89 1.18
CA ASP A 147 17.42 -0.33 0.80
C ASP A 147 16.90 -1.56 1.55
N LEU A 148 16.60 -1.39 2.85
CA LEU A 148 16.01 -2.44 3.67
C LEU A 148 14.58 -2.73 3.22
N ALA A 149 13.80 -1.69 2.90
CA ALA A 149 12.44 -1.85 2.41
C ALA A 149 12.39 -2.69 1.13
N TYR A 150 13.30 -2.41 0.20
CA TYR A 150 13.37 -3.13 -1.07
C TYR A 150 13.77 -4.59 -0.88
N LYS A 151 14.66 -4.91 0.06
CA LYS A 151 14.99 -6.31 0.39
C LYS A 151 13.76 -7.09 0.83
N TYR A 152 12.94 -6.53 1.72
CA TYR A 152 11.71 -7.18 2.16
C TYR A 152 10.70 -7.33 1.03
N TRP A 153 10.48 -6.28 0.23
CA TRP A 153 9.52 -6.35 -0.87
C TRP A 153 9.98 -7.29 -2.00
N GLN A 154 11.27 -7.35 -2.30
CA GLN A 154 11.80 -8.31 -3.26
C GLN A 154 11.54 -9.74 -2.80
N GLN A 155 11.92 -10.09 -1.56
CA GLN A 155 11.67 -11.43 -0.99
C GLN A 155 10.17 -11.78 -1.05
N CYS A 156 9.33 -10.88 -0.53
CA CYS A 156 7.89 -11.03 -0.52
C CYS A 156 7.26 -11.17 -1.92
N ALA A 157 7.77 -10.44 -2.92
CA ALA A 157 7.33 -10.53 -4.32
C ALA A 157 7.76 -11.86 -4.96
N GLU A 158 8.96 -12.35 -4.67
CA GLU A 158 9.43 -13.67 -5.10
C GLU A 158 8.56 -14.79 -4.56
N ASP A 159 8.04 -14.62 -3.35
CA ASP A 159 7.16 -15.58 -2.69
C ASP A 159 5.68 -15.50 -3.08
N GLY A 160 5.32 -14.69 -4.09
CA GLY A 160 3.98 -14.68 -4.65
C GLY A 160 3.04 -13.58 -4.13
N HIS A 161 3.50 -12.66 -3.27
CA HIS A 161 2.61 -11.64 -2.71
C HIS A 161 2.38 -10.49 -3.70
N SER A 162 1.15 -10.34 -4.21
CA SER A 162 0.85 -9.35 -5.27
C SER A 162 1.07 -7.90 -4.86
N GLY A 163 0.84 -7.53 -3.59
CA GLY A 163 1.17 -6.18 -3.09
C GLY A 163 2.65 -5.83 -3.28
N CYS A 164 3.55 -6.70 -2.81
CA CYS A 164 4.98 -6.59 -3.04
C CYS A 164 5.32 -6.59 -4.53
N MET A 165 4.78 -7.51 -5.33
CA MET A 165 5.01 -7.52 -6.78
C MET A 165 4.60 -6.22 -7.47
N ASN A 166 3.50 -5.58 -7.05
CA ASN A 166 3.07 -4.29 -7.58
C ASN A 166 4.06 -3.17 -7.24
N ILE A 167 4.58 -3.16 -6.00
CA ILE A 167 5.64 -2.23 -5.59
C ILE A 167 6.89 -2.45 -6.46
N MET A 168 7.29 -3.70 -6.67
CA MET A 168 8.40 -4.05 -7.55
C MET A 168 8.16 -3.57 -8.99
N ALA A 169 6.94 -3.75 -9.50
CA ALA A 169 6.56 -3.37 -10.84
C ALA A 169 6.61 -1.84 -11.05
N GLY A 170 5.99 -1.08 -10.15
CA GLY A 170 5.96 0.37 -10.19
C GLY A 170 7.36 0.96 -10.00
N ASN A 171 8.10 0.50 -8.98
CA ASN A 171 9.42 1.04 -8.68
C ASN A 171 10.45 0.72 -9.77
N SER A 172 10.33 -0.44 -10.44
CA SER A 172 11.16 -0.75 -11.61
C SER A 172 10.87 0.19 -12.79
N PHE A 173 9.64 0.70 -12.93
CA PHE A 173 9.31 1.66 -13.97
C PHE A 173 9.79 3.08 -13.62
N THR A 174 9.61 3.48 -12.36
CA THR A 174 9.84 4.87 -11.92
C THR A 174 11.27 5.16 -11.50
N GLY A 175 12.03 4.13 -11.09
CA GLY A 175 13.32 4.30 -10.42
C GLY A 175 13.17 4.84 -8.99
N ALA A 176 12.01 4.60 -8.36
CA ALA A 176 11.73 5.07 -7.01
C ALA A 176 12.82 4.65 -6.03
N HIS A 177 13.09 5.52 -5.04
CA HIS A 177 13.99 5.21 -3.92
C HIS A 177 15.42 4.81 -4.33
N GLY A 178 15.91 5.33 -5.45
CA GLY A 178 17.27 5.11 -5.92
C GLY A 178 17.46 3.83 -6.75
N LEU A 179 16.37 3.14 -7.09
CA LEU A 179 16.44 2.00 -8.00
C LEU A 179 16.74 2.44 -9.43
N SER A 180 17.45 1.59 -10.15
CA SER A 180 17.64 1.76 -11.59
C SER A 180 16.33 1.47 -12.33
N VAL A 181 15.98 2.33 -13.28
CA VAL A 181 14.82 2.11 -14.16
C VAL A 181 15.06 0.85 -15.01
N ASN A 182 14.10 -0.06 -14.99
CA ASN A 182 14.06 -1.27 -15.79
C ASN A 182 12.62 -1.57 -16.23
N ILE A 183 12.25 -1.08 -17.42
CA ILE A 183 10.91 -1.23 -17.98
C ILE A 183 10.56 -2.71 -18.24
N GLN A 184 11.53 -3.56 -18.61
CA GLN A 184 11.29 -4.99 -18.84
C GLN A 184 10.95 -5.72 -17.55
N GLU A 185 11.66 -5.42 -16.46
CA GLU A 185 11.37 -5.98 -15.14
C GLU A 185 10.01 -5.48 -14.62
N SER A 186 9.68 -4.21 -14.84
CA SER A 186 8.34 -3.66 -14.54
C SER A 186 7.23 -4.45 -15.25
N ILE A 187 7.37 -4.68 -16.56
CA ILE A 187 6.39 -5.46 -17.35
C ILE A 187 6.27 -6.89 -16.83
N LYS A 188 7.40 -7.54 -16.50
CA LYS A 188 7.42 -8.89 -15.95
C LYS A 188 6.64 -8.97 -14.64
N TRP A 189 6.84 -8.02 -13.71
CA TRP A 189 6.09 -7.99 -12.46
C TRP A 189 4.63 -7.67 -12.65
N HIS A 190 4.28 -6.67 -13.46
CA HIS A 190 2.88 -6.36 -13.76
C HIS A 190 2.14 -7.55 -14.38
N LYS A 191 2.78 -8.32 -15.27
CA LYS A 191 2.20 -9.55 -15.82
C LYS A 191 1.94 -10.60 -14.74
N LYS A 192 2.88 -10.77 -13.79
CA LYS A 192 2.69 -11.70 -12.66
C LYS A 192 1.52 -11.26 -11.79
N VAL A 193 1.42 -9.98 -11.45
CA VAL A 193 0.30 -9.45 -10.64
C VAL A 193 -1.02 -9.59 -11.37
N TYR A 194 -1.08 -9.24 -12.66
CA TYR A 194 -2.29 -9.43 -13.49
C TYR A 194 -2.80 -10.87 -13.43
N ASN A 195 -1.90 -11.85 -13.47
CA ASN A 195 -2.27 -13.27 -13.41
C ASN A 195 -2.85 -13.71 -12.04
N THR A 196 -2.75 -12.89 -10.99
CA THR A 196 -3.44 -13.14 -9.71
C THR A 196 -4.91 -12.71 -9.74
N GLY A 197 -5.36 -12.10 -10.85
CA GLY A 197 -6.75 -11.70 -11.04
C GLY A 197 -7.22 -10.70 -9.97
N THR A 198 -8.30 -11.06 -9.29
CA THR A 198 -8.94 -10.27 -8.23
C THR A 198 -8.60 -10.76 -6.81
N GLU A 199 -7.68 -11.73 -6.65
CA GLU A 199 -7.26 -12.27 -5.35
C GLU A 199 -6.77 -11.15 -4.39
N TYR A 200 -6.18 -10.10 -4.96
CA TYR A 200 -5.69 -8.93 -4.23
C TYR A 200 -6.42 -7.66 -4.65
N THR A 201 -7.76 -7.74 -4.75
CA THR A 201 -8.66 -6.62 -5.03
C THR A 201 -8.27 -5.88 -6.32
N CYS A 202 -7.69 -4.68 -6.20
CA CYS A 202 -7.33 -3.82 -7.33
C CYS A 202 -6.00 -4.18 -8.00
N ALA A 203 -5.19 -5.07 -7.42
CA ALA A 203 -3.80 -5.26 -7.85
C ALA A 203 -3.68 -5.64 -9.34
N GLY A 204 -4.49 -6.59 -9.81
CA GLY A 204 -4.52 -7.01 -11.20
C GLY A 204 -5.03 -5.94 -12.15
N ILE A 205 -6.02 -5.14 -11.72
CA ILE A 205 -6.60 -4.02 -12.46
C ILE A 205 -5.55 -2.94 -12.70
N TYR A 206 -4.84 -2.52 -11.65
CA TYR A 206 -3.74 -1.55 -11.74
C TYR A 206 -2.63 -2.03 -12.67
N SER A 207 -2.28 -3.32 -12.60
CA SER A 207 -1.26 -3.90 -13.48
C SER A 207 -1.70 -3.96 -14.94
N ALA A 208 -2.95 -4.31 -15.23
CA ALA A 208 -3.48 -4.26 -16.60
C ALA A 208 -3.47 -2.83 -17.15
N ASN A 209 -3.83 -1.85 -16.32
CA ASN A 209 -3.80 -0.44 -16.67
C ASN A 209 -2.37 0.06 -16.96
N ALA A 210 -1.40 -0.27 -16.11
CA ALA A 210 0.02 0.06 -16.33
C ALA A 210 0.56 -0.56 -17.63
N LEU A 211 0.22 -1.83 -17.89
CA LEU A 211 0.59 -2.52 -19.13
C LEU A 211 -0.05 -1.86 -20.36
N ALA A 212 -1.30 -1.41 -20.29
CA ALA A 212 -1.93 -0.66 -21.36
C ALA A 212 -1.20 0.66 -21.67
N LYS A 213 -0.88 1.45 -20.62
CA LYS A 213 -0.13 2.71 -20.73
C LYS A 213 1.25 2.48 -21.37
N VAL A 214 1.99 1.47 -20.89
CA VAL A 214 3.31 1.11 -21.45
C VAL A 214 3.19 0.68 -22.91
N THR A 215 2.22 -0.15 -23.25
CA THR A 215 2.01 -0.62 -24.64
C THR A 215 1.69 0.53 -25.58
N ALA A 216 0.87 1.48 -25.15
CA ALA A 216 0.45 2.61 -25.97
C ALA A 216 1.58 3.62 -26.17
N LEU A 217 2.31 3.93 -25.10
CA LEU A 217 3.35 4.95 -25.11
C LEU A 217 4.70 4.40 -25.59
N PHE A 218 4.97 3.10 -25.43
CA PHE A 218 6.18 2.39 -25.84
C PHE A 218 5.89 1.22 -26.82
N PRO A 219 5.32 1.46 -28.02
CA PRO A 219 4.97 0.42 -29.00
C PRO A 219 6.11 -0.49 -29.46
N GLN A 220 7.38 -0.10 -29.28
CA GLN A 220 8.52 -0.98 -29.53
C GLN A 220 8.66 -2.09 -28.48
N ILE A 221 8.02 -1.94 -27.32
CA ILE A 221 8.08 -2.89 -26.23
C ILE A 221 6.89 -3.85 -26.33
N ASN A 222 7.18 -5.13 -26.50
CA ASN A 222 6.17 -6.16 -26.60
C ASN A 222 5.62 -6.56 -25.21
N THR A 223 4.42 -6.08 -24.87
CA THR A 223 3.68 -6.49 -23.67
C THR A 223 2.77 -7.70 -23.92
N SER A 224 2.78 -8.28 -25.12
CA SER A 224 2.01 -9.45 -25.61
C SER A 224 0.67 -9.16 -26.27
N VAL A 225 0.02 -8.03 -26.00
CA VAL A 225 -1.26 -7.65 -26.63
C VAL A 225 -1.30 -6.14 -26.88
N THR A 226 -2.31 -5.67 -27.61
CA THR A 226 -2.53 -4.24 -27.89
C THR A 226 -2.95 -3.46 -26.63
N PRO A 227 -2.85 -2.10 -26.64
CA PRO A 227 -3.37 -1.29 -25.53
C PRO A 227 -4.86 -1.52 -25.27
N TYR A 228 -5.66 -1.66 -26.33
CA TYR A 228 -7.09 -1.91 -26.21
C TYR A 228 -7.37 -3.25 -25.52
N GLU A 229 -6.69 -4.32 -25.91
CA GLU A 229 -6.82 -5.62 -25.26
C GLU A 229 -6.43 -5.58 -23.78
N TRP A 230 -5.42 -4.79 -23.39
CA TRP A 230 -5.10 -4.59 -21.97
C TRP A 230 -6.19 -3.84 -21.21
N TYR A 231 -6.82 -2.83 -21.81
CA TYR A 231 -7.97 -2.16 -21.19
C TYR A 231 -9.18 -3.08 -21.08
N GLN A 232 -9.46 -3.91 -22.08
CA GLN A 232 -10.52 -4.93 -21.97
C GLN A 232 -10.25 -5.90 -20.80
N ARG A 233 -9.00 -6.35 -20.63
CA ARG A 233 -8.59 -7.20 -19.51
C ARG A 233 -8.76 -6.51 -18.16
N ARG A 234 -8.43 -5.21 -18.06
CA ARG A 234 -8.69 -4.40 -16.87
C ARG A 234 -10.19 -4.38 -16.55
N ASP A 235 -11.01 -4.09 -17.55
CA ASP A 235 -12.46 -3.95 -17.40
C ASP A 235 -13.11 -5.29 -16.98
N THR A 236 -12.66 -6.42 -17.53
CA THR A 236 -13.08 -7.76 -17.09
C THR A 236 -12.73 -8.05 -15.63
N LEU A 237 -11.54 -7.64 -15.17
CA LEU A 237 -11.16 -7.80 -13.77
C LEU A 237 -12.00 -6.90 -12.85
N GLN A 238 -12.31 -5.68 -13.28
CA GLN A 238 -13.19 -4.77 -12.53
C GLN A 238 -14.61 -5.34 -12.40
N GLU A 239 -15.17 -5.91 -13.46
CA GLU A 239 -16.48 -6.58 -13.42
C GLU A 239 -16.46 -7.78 -12.46
N ALA A 240 -15.47 -8.68 -12.60
CA ALA A 240 -15.32 -9.83 -11.73
C ALA A 240 -15.16 -9.44 -10.24
N LEU A 241 -14.48 -8.31 -9.97
CA LEU A 241 -14.31 -7.79 -8.62
C LEU A 241 -15.66 -7.30 -8.05
N SER A 242 -16.40 -6.51 -8.83
CA SER A 242 -17.73 -6.01 -8.43
C SER A 242 -18.75 -7.12 -8.20
N GLU A 243 -18.62 -8.25 -8.91
CA GLU A 243 -19.45 -9.44 -8.68
C GLU A 243 -19.08 -10.19 -7.39
N SER A 244 -17.79 -10.23 -7.06
CA SER A 244 -17.26 -10.99 -5.93
C SER A 244 -17.45 -10.27 -4.59
N TYR A 245 -17.46 -8.95 -4.60
CA TYR A 245 -17.51 -8.14 -3.38
C TYR A 245 -18.60 -7.08 -3.49
N LYS A 246 -19.62 -7.19 -2.62
CA LYS A 246 -20.61 -6.12 -2.46
C LYS A 246 -19.91 -4.90 -1.86
N ASP A 247 -20.16 -3.73 -2.44
CA ASP A 247 -19.66 -2.44 -1.96
C ASP A 247 -18.13 -2.24 -2.08
N VAL A 248 -17.45 -2.98 -2.98
CA VAL A 248 -16.07 -2.64 -3.33
C VAL A 248 -16.03 -1.35 -4.17
N GLU A 249 -15.20 -0.42 -3.71
CA GLU A 249 -14.86 0.80 -4.45
C GLU A 249 -14.26 0.46 -5.82
N SER A 250 -14.56 1.29 -6.83
CA SER A 250 -13.97 1.14 -8.15
C SER A 250 -12.44 1.19 -8.06
N CYS A 251 -11.76 0.22 -8.65
CA CYS A 251 -10.31 0.23 -8.80
C CYS A 251 -9.86 0.99 -10.06
N VAL A 252 -10.80 1.63 -10.75
CA VAL A 252 -10.57 2.42 -11.95
C VAL A 252 -11.10 3.83 -11.69
N TYR A 253 -10.23 4.83 -11.82
CA TYR A 253 -10.54 6.22 -11.51
C TYR A 253 -10.89 7.03 -12.77
N PRO A 254 -11.54 8.20 -12.63
CA PRO A 254 -11.85 9.06 -13.78
C PRO A 254 -10.63 9.41 -14.64
N ALA A 255 -9.48 9.67 -14.02
CA ALA A 255 -8.25 10.03 -14.73
C ALA A 255 -7.67 8.87 -15.56
N ASP A 256 -7.74 7.63 -15.07
CA ASP A 256 -7.35 6.44 -15.82
C ASP A 256 -8.20 6.25 -17.09
N LEU A 257 -9.50 6.47 -16.98
CA LEU A 257 -10.44 6.36 -18.10
C LEU A 257 -10.25 7.50 -19.10
N ALA A 258 -9.93 8.71 -18.63
CA ALA A 258 -9.55 9.83 -19.48
C ALA A 258 -8.30 9.51 -20.30
N LEU A 259 -7.26 8.95 -19.67
CA LEU A 259 -6.05 8.53 -20.37
C LEU A 259 -6.35 7.39 -21.36
N SER A 260 -7.23 6.46 -20.98
CA SER A 260 -7.68 5.37 -21.86
C SER A 260 -8.33 5.92 -23.14
N HIS A 261 -9.20 6.93 -23.00
CA HIS A 261 -9.81 7.63 -24.13
C HIS A 261 -8.75 8.25 -25.07
N VAL A 262 -7.73 8.90 -24.49
CA VAL A 262 -6.66 9.58 -25.24
C VAL A 262 -5.76 8.58 -25.96
N LEU A 263 -5.28 7.55 -25.25
CA LEU A 263 -4.32 6.57 -25.77
C LEU A 263 -4.90 5.63 -26.83
N LEU A 264 -6.22 5.47 -26.85
CA LEU A 264 -6.92 4.67 -27.86
C LEU A 264 -7.27 5.46 -29.11
N SER A 265 -6.63 6.60 -29.41
CA SER A 265 -6.94 7.49 -30.54
C SER A 265 -7.09 6.80 -31.92
N LYS A 266 -6.46 5.65 -32.11
CA LYS A 266 -6.54 4.82 -33.33
C LYS A 266 -7.75 3.88 -33.38
N GLU A 267 -8.44 3.68 -32.27
CA GLU A 267 -9.65 2.86 -32.15
C GLU A 267 -10.91 3.63 -32.61
N SER A 268 -12.01 2.89 -32.75
CA SER A 268 -13.30 3.45 -33.14
C SER A 268 -13.73 4.59 -32.20
N ALA A 269 -14.42 5.59 -32.74
CA ALA A 269 -14.96 6.68 -31.93
C ALA A 269 -15.89 6.16 -30.82
N ALA A 270 -16.69 5.13 -31.11
CA ALA A 270 -17.56 4.50 -30.12
C ALA A 270 -16.77 3.91 -28.94
N THR A 271 -15.69 3.18 -29.23
CA THR A 271 -14.79 2.60 -28.21
C THR A 271 -14.20 3.69 -27.31
N ARG A 272 -13.63 4.73 -27.91
CA ARG A 272 -13.00 5.83 -27.16
C ARG A 272 -14.01 6.61 -26.34
N LEU A 273 -15.19 6.88 -26.90
CA LEU A 273 -16.24 7.63 -26.20
C LEU A 273 -16.77 6.86 -25.00
N ASN A 274 -16.84 5.52 -25.07
CA ASN A 274 -17.25 4.71 -23.92
C ASN A 274 -16.40 4.96 -22.66
N TYR A 275 -15.07 5.12 -22.80
CA TYR A 275 -14.20 5.37 -21.66
C TYR A 275 -14.41 6.77 -21.05
N ILE A 276 -14.51 7.82 -21.87
CA ILE A 276 -14.67 9.18 -21.34
C ILE A 276 -16.07 9.41 -20.73
N GLU A 277 -17.12 8.74 -21.23
CA GLU A 277 -18.45 8.79 -20.58
C GLU A 277 -18.45 8.08 -19.22
N GLN A 278 -17.74 6.95 -19.09
CA GLN A 278 -17.55 6.31 -17.80
C GLN A 278 -16.74 7.19 -16.84
N ALA A 279 -15.70 7.88 -17.33
CA ALA A 279 -14.92 8.83 -16.55
C ALA A 279 -15.81 9.94 -15.98
N LEU A 280 -16.69 10.51 -16.81
CA LEU A 280 -17.63 11.55 -16.41
C LEU A 280 -18.61 11.07 -15.33
N LYS A 281 -19.09 9.82 -15.44
CA LYS A 281 -19.97 9.21 -14.43
C LYS A 281 -19.24 9.02 -13.10
N LEU A 282 -18.02 8.48 -13.12
CA LEU A 282 -17.24 8.27 -11.89
C LEU A 282 -16.87 9.59 -11.22
N ALA A 283 -16.60 10.64 -12.01
CA ALA A 283 -16.30 11.96 -11.48
C ALA A 283 -17.45 12.59 -10.66
N GLU A 284 -18.70 12.11 -10.77
CA GLU A 284 -19.84 12.68 -10.04
C GLU A 284 -19.77 12.50 -8.52
N VAL A 285 -19.04 11.50 -8.04
CA VAL A 285 -18.97 11.15 -6.61
C VAL A 285 -17.63 11.54 -5.96
N GLU A 286 -16.75 12.18 -6.72
CA GLU A 286 -15.41 12.61 -6.28
C GLU A 286 -15.45 13.96 -5.55
N GLN A 287 -14.45 14.21 -4.69
CA GLN A 287 -14.31 15.48 -3.94
C GLN A 287 -14.28 16.71 -4.88
N ASP A 288 -13.65 16.59 -6.04
CA ASP A 288 -13.47 17.67 -7.03
C ASP A 288 -14.41 17.54 -8.25
N ALA A 289 -15.59 16.93 -8.08
CA ALA A 289 -16.48 16.51 -9.16
C ALA A 289 -16.65 17.51 -10.33
N GLU A 290 -16.93 18.79 -10.03
CA GLU A 290 -17.17 19.80 -11.06
C GLU A 290 -15.89 20.19 -11.83
N LEU A 291 -14.74 20.26 -11.14
CA LEU A 291 -13.45 20.52 -11.78
C LEU A 291 -13.06 19.34 -12.68
N LEU A 292 -13.24 18.12 -12.20
CA LEU A 292 -12.96 16.90 -12.95
C LEU A 292 -13.84 16.82 -14.21
N LYS A 293 -15.16 17.00 -14.08
CA LYS A 293 -16.08 17.00 -15.23
C LYS A 293 -15.67 18.04 -16.27
N GLN A 294 -15.30 19.24 -15.85
CA GLN A 294 -14.88 20.29 -16.78
C GLN A 294 -13.65 19.85 -17.61
N VAL A 295 -12.60 19.34 -16.95
CA VAL A 295 -11.39 18.88 -17.66
C VAL A 295 -11.70 17.67 -18.56
N LEU A 296 -12.51 16.73 -18.09
CA LEU A 296 -12.92 15.56 -18.87
C LEU A 296 -13.70 15.94 -20.14
N LEU A 297 -14.58 16.95 -20.05
CA LEU A 297 -15.30 17.49 -21.22
C LEU A 297 -14.34 18.20 -22.20
N ASP A 298 -13.35 18.93 -21.69
CA ASP A 298 -12.33 19.56 -22.53
C ASP A 298 -11.50 18.49 -23.28
N ILE A 299 -11.12 17.39 -22.61
CA ILE A 299 -10.46 16.23 -23.23
C ILE A 299 -11.38 15.58 -24.28
N LYS A 300 -12.63 15.24 -23.90
CA LYS A 300 -13.63 14.58 -24.76
C LYS A 300 -13.84 15.30 -26.09
N HIS A 301 -13.86 16.63 -26.05
CA HIS A 301 -14.14 17.47 -27.21
C HIS A 301 -12.88 18.00 -27.89
N ASN A 302 -11.69 17.64 -27.42
CA ASN A 302 -10.41 18.18 -27.88
C ASN A 302 -10.39 19.73 -27.85
N LYS A 303 -10.89 20.30 -26.76
CA LYS A 303 -11.03 21.76 -26.52
C LYS A 303 -10.13 22.26 -25.39
N LEU A 304 -9.04 21.55 -25.11
CA LEU A 304 -8.06 21.93 -24.10
C LEU A 304 -7.56 23.36 -24.34
N SER A 305 -7.50 24.15 -23.28
CA SER A 305 -7.15 25.57 -23.32
C SER A 305 -6.40 26.02 -22.07
N SER A 306 -6.05 27.31 -21.98
CA SER A 306 -5.50 27.90 -20.74
C SER A 306 -6.47 27.81 -19.56
N ASN A 307 -7.78 27.81 -19.83
CA ASN A 307 -8.80 27.60 -18.79
C ASN A 307 -8.73 26.16 -18.23
N THR A 308 -8.45 25.18 -19.08
CA THR A 308 -8.24 23.79 -18.64
C THR A 308 -7.04 23.67 -17.70
N LEU A 309 -5.95 24.41 -18.00
CA LEU A 309 -4.75 24.46 -17.15
C LEU A 309 -5.07 25.04 -15.76
N ASP A 310 -5.83 26.14 -15.71
CA ASP A 310 -6.28 26.74 -14.46
C ASP A 310 -7.16 25.77 -13.65
N THR A 311 -8.13 25.12 -14.29
CA THR A 311 -8.97 24.12 -13.62
C THR A 311 -8.14 22.96 -13.06
N LEU A 312 -7.19 22.41 -13.83
CA LEU A 312 -6.29 21.36 -13.36
C LEU A 312 -5.50 21.79 -12.12
N SER A 313 -4.99 23.02 -12.08
CA SER A 313 -4.21 23.53 -10.94
C SER A 313 -5.00 23.66 -9.63
N ARG A 314 -6.33 23.62 -9.70
CA ARG A 314 -7.26 23.75 -8.56
C ARG A 314 -7.76 22.42 -8.00
N ILE A 315 -7.45 21.30 -8.63
CA ILE A 315 -7.78 19.96 -8.10
C ILE A 315 -6.96 19.73 -6.82
N GLU A 316 -7.63 19.36 -5.72
CA GLU A 316 -7.01 19.20 -4.40
C GLU A 316 -6.32 17.84 -4.26
N ASP A 317 -6.92 16.79 -4.80
CA ASP A 317 -6.28 15.48 -4.85
C ASP A 317 -5.12 15.51 -5.85
N ILE A 318 -3.91 15.52 -5.30
CA ILE A 318 -2.68 15.62 -6.09
C ILE A 318 -2.52 14.42 -7.02
N SER A 319 -2.91 13.21 -6.60
CA SER A 319 -2.80 12.02 -7.46
C SER A 319 -3.71 12.16 -8.68
N VAL A 320 -4.95 12.59 -8.47
CA VAL A 320 -5.90 12.84 -9.56
C VAL A 320 -5.42 14.00 -10.45
N GLN A 321 -4.89 15.06 -9.85
CA GLN A 321 -4.30 16.19 -10.57
C GLN A 321 -3.15 15.72 -11.49
N CYS A 322 -2.22 14.91 -10.98
CA CYS A 322 -1.09 14.36 -11.74
C CYS A 322 -1.59 13.60 -12.97
N GLU A 323 -2.46 12.61 -12.77
CA GLU A 323 -2.92 11.71 -13.83
C GLU A 323 -3.77 12.45 -14.88
N LEU A 324 -4.64 13.37 -14.46
CA LEU A 324 -5.50 14.10 -15.37
C LEU A 324 -4.73 15.18 -16.13
N ALA A 325 -3.77 15.85 -15.49
CA ALA A 325 -2.86 16.76 -16.18
C ALA A 325 -1.97 16.02 -17.20
N PHE A 326 -1.52 14.80 -16.87
CA PHE A 326 -0.80 13.95 -17.81
C PHE A 326 -1.69 13.50 -18.98
N SER A 327 -2.96 13.16 -18.73
CA SER A 327 -3.94 12.84 -19.78
C SER A 327 -4.16 14.02 -20.74
N ALA A 328 -4.34 15.23 -20.20
CA ALA A 328 -4.46 16.45 -20.99
C ALA A 328 -3.17 16.73 -21.78
N LEU A 329 -2.00 16.50 -21.18
CA LEU A 329 -0.69 16.67 -21.84
C LEU A 329 -0.56 15.75 -23.06
N ILE A 330 -0.85 14.45 -22.91
CA ILE A 330 -0.80 13.51 -24.04
C ILE A 330 -1.82 13.88 -25.12
N SER A 331 -3.03 14.32 -24.72
CA SER A 331 -4.05 14.80 -25.66
C SER A 331 -3.58 16.03 -26.45
N ALA A 332 -2.98 17.02 -25.78
CA ALA A 332 -2.42 18.21 -26.41
C ALA A 332 -1.27 17.88 -27.38
N LYS A 333 -0.43 16.89 -27.05
CA LYS A 333 0.62 16.37 -27.95
C LYS A 333 0.04 15.74 -29.21
N TYR A 334 -0.93 14.83 -29.07
CA TYR A 334 -1.62 14.23 -30.23
C TYR A 334 -2.35 15.26 -31.10
N ALA A 335 -2.85 16.34 -30.50
CA ALA A 335 -3.44 17.46 -31.22
C ALA A 335 -2.41 18.43 -31.84
N GLN A 336 -1.12 18.19 -31.67
CA GLN A 336 -0.01 19.06 -32.12
C GLN A 336 -0.09 20.49 -31.56
N ASN A 337 -0.71 20.67 -30.39
CA ASN A 337 -0.79 21.96 -29.71
C ASN A 337 0.47 22.18 -28.84
N HIS A 338 1.57 22.56 -29.48
CA HIS A 338 2.88 22.67 -28.81
C HIS A 338 2.89 23.64 -27.62
N GLN A 339 2.20 24.79 -27.73
CA GLN A 339 2.16 25.79 -26.67
C GLN A 339 1.45 25.23 -25.42
N LEU A 340 0.30 24.59 -25.61
CA LEU A 340 -0.45 24.01 -24.51
C LEU A 340 0.24 22.77 -23.92
N ALA A 341 0.82 21.92 -24.77
CA ALA A 341 1.59 20.77 -24.33
C ALA A 341 2.77 21.21 -23.43
N LEU A 342 3.50 22.27 -23.78
CA LEU A 342 4.56 22.81 -22.94
C LEU A 342 4.04 23.32 -21.59
N ALA A 343 2.89 24.03 -21.59
CA ALA A 343 2.30 24.52 -20.35
C ALA A 343 1.83 23.38 -19.42
N LEU A 344 1.25 22.32 -19.99
CA LEU A 344 0.82 21.13 -19.25
C LEU A 344 2.01 20.29 -18.76
N GLU A 345 3.08 20.18 -19.54
CA GLU A 345 4.33 19.53 -19.11
C GLU A 345 4.94 20.28 -17.92
N ASN A 346 4.97 21.62 -17.97
CA ASN A 346 5.42 22.43 -16.84
C ASN A 346 4.55 22.23 -15.60
N LEU A 347 3.22 22.12 -15.75
CA LEU A 347 2.33 21.82 -14.62
C LEU A 347 2.68 20.47 -14.01
N VAL A 348 2.68 19.39 -14.80
CA VAL A 348 2.96 18.03 -14.29
C VAL A 348 4.33 17.97 -13.62
N THR A 349 5.36 18.57 -14.22
CA THR A 349 6.73 18.54 -13.68
C THR A 349 6.96 19.48 -12.49
N SER A 350 6.10 20.48 -12.28
CA SER A 350 6.14 21.37 -11.11
C SER A 350 5.55 20.75 -9.84
N ILE A 351 4.67 19.75 -10.00
CA ILE A 351 4.14 18.99 -8.87
C ILE A 351 5.25 18.08 -8.32
N ASP A 352 5.29 17.94 -6.99
CA ASP A 352 6.25 17.10 -6.28
C ASP A 352 6.37 15.70 -6.91
N THR A 353 7.58 15.34 -7.34
CA THR A 353 7.88 14.05 -7.99
C THR A 353 7.50 12.85 -7.13
N SER A 354 7.51 12.97 -5.80
CA SER A 354 7.05 11.90 -4.91
C SER A 354 5.54 11.64 -5.00
N LYS A 355 4.77 12.61 -5.52
CA LYS A 355 3.32 12.53 -5.69
C LYS A 355 2.90 12.21 -7.13
N CYS A 356 3.64 12.69 -8.14
CA CYS A 356 3.42 12.36 -9.56
C CYS A 356 4.46 11.39 -10.13
N MET A 357 4.87 10.40 -9.35
CA MET A 357 6.06 9.61 -9.67
C MET A 357 5.94 8.84 -10.99
N VAL A 358 4.74 8.33 -11.29
CA VAL A 358 4.46 7.54 -12.49
C VAL A 358 4.46 8.43 -13.74
N GLU A 359 3.79 9.57 -13.69
CA GLU A 359 3.69 10.52 -14.79
C GLU A 359 5.07 11.10 -15.11
N HIS A 360 5.82 11.48 -14.08
CA HIS A 360 7.20 11.93 -14.24
C HIS A 360 8.07 10.85 -14.87
N ALA A 361 7.89 9.58 -14.49
CA ALA A 361 8.62 8.47 -15.09
C ALA A 361 8.26 8.27 -16.57
N PHE A 362 6.98 8.36 -16.95
CA PHE A 362 6.58 8.32 -18.36
C PHE A 362 7.25 9.43 -19.15
N ILE A 363 7.20 10.68 -18.67
CA ILE A 363 7.83 11.83 -19.32
C ILE A 363 9.34 11.59 -19.49
N ARG A 364 10.06 11.26 -18.41
CA ARG A 364 11.51 11.02 -18.44
C ARG A 364 11.89 9.88 -19.38
N ASN A 365 11.17 8.76 -19.32
CA ASN A 365 11.47 7.58 -20.14
C ASN A 365 11.22 7.88 -21.62
N LEU A 366 10.11 8.55 -21.97
CA LEU A 366 9.83 8.98 -23.34
C LEU A 366 10.85 10.00 -23.87
N GLN A 367 11.33 10.91 -23.02
CA GLN A 367 12.40 11.86 -23.36
C GLN A 367 13.71 11.13 -23.64
N SER A 368 14.08 10.16 -22.79
CA SER A 368 15.32 9.39 -22.93
C SER A 368 15.37 8.56 -24.21
N GLU A 369 14.21 8.09 -24.69
CA GLU A 369 14.09 7.38 -25.96
C GLU A 369 13.96 8.31 -27.18
N GLY A 370 13.99 9.63 -27.00
CA GLY A 370 13.82 10.62 -28.07
C GLY A 370 12.40 10.68 -28.64
N ARG A 371 11.42 10.06 -27.98
CA ARG A 371 10.04 9.93 -28.47
C ARG A 371 9.13 11.04 -27.98
N TRP A 372 9.51 11.72 -26.91
CA TRP A 372 8.73 12.81 -26.32
C TRP A 372 8.39 13.96 -27.29
N GLN A 373 9.29 14.23 -28.24
CA GLN A 373 9.10 15.29 -29.25
C GLN A 373 8.28 14.83 -30.46
N THR A 374 8.14 13.51 -30.65
CA THR A 374 7.45 12.90 -31.79
C THR A 374 6.06 12.37 -31.45
N LEU A 375 5.70 12.37 -30.16
CA LEU A 375 4.32 12.21 -29.68
C LEU A 375 3.53 13.46 -30.01
#